data_AF-A0AAV2YAE6-F1
#
_entry.id   AF-A0AAV2YAE6-F1
#
_cell.length_a   1.000
_cell.length_b   1.000
_cell.length_c   1.000
_cell.angle_alpha   90.00
_cell.angle_beta   90.00
_cell.angle_gamma   90.00
#
_symmetry.space_group_name_H-M   'P 1'
#
loop_
_entity.id
_entity.type
_entity.pdbx_description
1 polymer ?
#
loop_
_entity_poly.entity_id
_entity_poly.type
_entity_poly.pdbx_seq_one_letter_code
_entity_poly.pdbx_strand_id
1 'polypeptide(L)'
;MSKTQATTAAPATTTPAEHDANAADNKEVPRGRAVSGRVWKKVQKTRFSSQTYKATKVLSTTWEEKMLKRAKLKELKELQAEIKNRRQAEKDEKKRAREERERRRAENELKSASVQVISKTHKLKTMSKKQLRNVKKTIVNKQGVVEYVPVYPTK
;
A
#
# COMPACT_ATOMS: atom_id res chain seq x y z
N MET A 1 30.15 -9.87 39.94
CA MET A 1 31.05 -8.76 40.33
C MET A 1 31.21 -7.94 39.07
N SER A 2 30.71 -6.71 38.88
CA SER A 2 30.61 -5.56 39.77
C SER A 2 29.60 -4.57 39.16
N LYS A 3 28.60 -4.15 39.95
CA LYS A 3 27.71 -3.01 39.64
C LYS A 3 28.47 -1.73 39.96
N THR A 4 28.54 -0.79 39.02
CA THR A 4 28.96 0.59 39.30
C THR A 4 27.72 1.48 39.34
N GLN A 5 27.33 1.86 40.56
CA GLN A 5 26.38 2.93 40.85
C GLN A 5 27.16 4.24 40.87
N ALA A 6 26.65 5.28 40.20
CA ALA A 6 27.19 6.63 40.32
C ALA A 6 26.40 7.40 41.38
N THR A 7 27.16 7.94 42.33
CA THR A 7 26.75 8.61 43.55
C THR A 7 26.36 10.07 43.33
N THR A 8 25.32 10.45 44.07
CA THR A 8 24.79 11.75 44.48
C THR A 8 25.81 12.89 44.67
N ALA A 9 25.45 14.11 44.24
CA ALA A 9 25.73 15.35 44.99
C ALA A 9 24.84 16.51 44.50
N ALA A 10 23.90 16.93 45.34
CA ALA A 10 23.27 18.24 45.29
C ALA A 10 24.07 19.21 46.17
N PRO A 11 24.11 20.51 45.85
CA PRO A 11 24.29 21.54 46.86
C PRO A 11 23.00 22.35 47.02
N ALA A 12 22.44 22.29 48.23
CA ALA A 12 21.43 23.23 48.71
C ALA A 12 22.10 24.56 49.09
N THR A 13 21.45 25.66 48.78
CA THR A 13 21.61 26.92 49.52
C THR A 13 20.22 27.48 49.78
N THR A 14 19.89 27.57 51.06
CA THR A 14 18.66 28.12 51.63
C THR A 14 18.90 29.58 52.00
N THR A 15 17.80 30.35 52.11
CA THR A 15 17.52 31.49 53.05
C THR A 15 17.34 32.85 52.35
N PRO A 16 16.43 33.76 52.78
CA PRO A 16 15.10 33.62 53.39
C PRO A 16 13.99 34.50 52.74
N ALA A 17 12.75 34.21 53.16
CA ALA A 17 11.53 35.02 53.23
C ALA A 17 11.44 36.43 52.60
N GLU A 18 10.40 36.62 51.77
CA GLU A 18 9.51 37.78 51.91
C GLU A 18 8.06 37.40 51.50
N HIS A 19 7.12 37.77 52.35
CA HIS A 19 5.69 37.52 52.21
C HIS A 19 5.07 38.62 51.33
N ASP A 20 4.61 38.28 50.13
CA ASP A 20 3.65 39.12 49.42
C ASP A 20 2.25 38.51 49.50
N ALA A 21 1.47 39.11 50.40
CA ALA A 21 0.08 38.86 50.65
C ALA A 21 -0.76 39.36 49.46
N ASN A 22 -1.20 38.46 48.59
CA ASN A 22 -2.39 38.65 47.75
C ASN A 22 -2.97 37.30 47.29
N ALA A 23 -3.17 36.39 48.23
CA ALA A 23 -4.07 35.26 48.04
C ALA A 23 -5.51 35.76 48.26
N ALA A 24 -6.12 36.30 47.22
CA ALA A 24 -7.53 36.64 47.24
C ALA A 24 -8.34 35.40 47.64
N ASP A 25 -9.02 35.51 48.78
CA ASP A 25 -9.96 34.54 49.37
C ASP A 25 -11.14 34.31 48.41
N ASN A 26 -10.91 33.56 47.34
CA ASN A 26 -11.96 33.15 46.42
C ASN A 26 -12.60 31.89 47.01
N LYS A 27 -13.41 32.05 48.06
CA LYS A 27 -14.32 31.02 48.54
C LYS A 27 -15.35 30.74 47.46
N GLU A 28 -15.00 29.87 46.51
CA GLU A 28 -15.97 29.34 45.57
C GLU A 28 -17.08 28.66 46.39
N VAL A 29 -18.30 29.20 46.31
CA VAL A 29 -19.46 28.64 47.00
C VAL A 29 -19.59 27.17 46.62
N PRO A 30 -19.56 26.22 47.59
CA PRO A 30 -19.66 24.80 47.27
C PRO A 30 -21.01 24.53 46.62
N ARG A 31 -20.99 24.01 45.39
CA ARG A 31 -22.23 23.63 44.69
C ARG A 31 -22.84 22.41 45.36
N GLY A 32 -24.15 22.45 45.61
CA GLY A 32 -24.90 21.33 46.15
C GLY A 32 -24.80 20.09 45.24
N ARG A 33 -24.60 18.92 45.85
CA ARG A 33 -24.61 17.63 45.17
C ARG A 33 -26.06 17.16 45.01
N ALA A 34 -26.42 16.66 43.84
CA ALA A 34 -27.74 16.04 43.64
C ALA A 34 -27.94 14.86 44.60
N VAL A 35 -29.18 14.65 45.07
CA VAL A 35 -29.52 13.59 46.05
C VAL A 35 -29.15 12.20 45.52
N SER A 36 -29.29 11.96 44.21
CA SER A 36 -28.91 10.71 43.55
C SER A 36 -27.39 10.51 43.40
N GLY A 37 -26.59 11.50 43.76
CA GLY A 37 -25.13 11.47 43.68
C GLY A 37 -24.53 11.46 42.27
N ARG A 38 -25.36 11.40 41.22
CA ARG A 38 -24.94 11.35 39.82
C ARG A 38 -25.02 12.73 39.18
N VAL A 39 -23.87 13.27 38.79
CA VAL A 39 -23.77 14.55 38.08
C VAL A 39 -23.86 14.30 36.58
N TRP A 40 -24.99 14.63 35.95
CA TRP A 40 -25.23 14.32 34.53
C TRP A 40 -24.59 15.30 33.54
N LYS A 41 -24.15 16.49 33.99
CA LYS A 41 -23.46 17.51 33.19
C LYS A 41 -22.08 17.82 33.78
N LYS A 42 -21.06 17.96 32.93
CA LYS A 42 -19.75 18.46 33.36
C LYS A 42 -19.86 19.96 33.68
N VAL A 43 -19.32 20.39 34.83
CA VAL A 43 -19.27 21.82 35.18
C VAL A 43 -18.25 22.50 34.27
N GLN A 44 -18.68 23.50 33.50
CA GLN A 44 -17.77 24.34 32.75
C GLN A 44 -17.02 25.26 33.72
N LYS A 45 -15.72 25.02 33.87
CA LYS A 45 -14.81 25.81 34.73
C LYS A 45 -14.26 27.04 34.01
N THR A 46 -14.28 27.03 32.68
CA THR A 46 -13.73 28.11 31.84
C THR A 46 -14.86 28.82 31.10
N ARG A 47 -14.70 30.13 30.88
CA ARG A 47 -15.63 30.89 30.03
C ARG A 47 -15.48 30.43 28.59
N PHE A 48 -16.59 30.30 27.86
CA PHE A 48 -16.58 29.95 26.44
C PHE A 48 -15.69 30.87 25.58
N SER A 49 -15.55 32.14 25.96
CA SER A 49 -14.63 33.10 25.31
C SER A 49 -13.15 32.87 25.63
N SER A 50 -12.82 32.31 26.80
CA SER A 50 -11.45 31.90 27.17
C SER A 50 -11.03 30.61 26.47
N GLN A 51 -12.01 29.82 26.01
CA GLN A 51 -11.81 28.83 24.99
C GLN A 51 -11.63 29.59 23.66
N THR A 52 -10.52 30.30 23.50
CA THR A 52 -10.15 30.90 22.21
C THR A 52 -10.22 29.77 21.21
N TYR A 53 -11.24 29.81 20.37
CA TYR A 53 -11.43 28.83 19.34
C TYR A 53 -10.14 28.81 18.55
N LYS A 54 -9.36 27.71 18.66
CA LYS A 54 -8.27 27.40 17.74
C LYS A 54 -8.81 27.14 16.31
N ALA A 55 -10.00 27.65 15.99
CA ALA A 55 -10.65 27.62 14.68
C ALA A 55 -9.77 28.25 13.60
N THR A 56 -8.82 29.11 13.96
CA THR A 56 -7.86 29.66 13.02
C THR A 56 -6.60 28.83 12.83
N LYS A 57 -6.29 27.74 13.56
CA LYS A 57 -5.05 26.98 13.27
C LYS A 57 -5.09 26.22 11.93
N VAL A 58 -6.27 25.81 11.49
CA VAL A 58 -6.46 25.20 10.16
C VAL A 58 -6.45 26.26 9.06
N LEU A 59 -6.79 27.51 9.40
CA LEU A 59 -6.81 28.67 8.48
C LEU A 59 -5.52 29.52 8.52
N SER A 60 -4.62 29.30 9.48
CA SER A 60 -3.45 30.17 9.77
C SER A 60 -2.12 29.66 9.22
N THR A 61 -2.12 28.65 8.33
CA THR A 61 -0.86 28.24 7.70
C THR A 61 -0.43 29.30 6.71
N THR A 62 0.80 29.80 6.87
CA THR A 62 1.37 30.80 5.96
C THR A 62 1.53 30.21 4.56
N TRP A 63 1.65 31.06 3.55
CA TRP A 63 1.84 30.62 2.18
C TRP A 63 3.11 29.76 2.02
N GLU A 64 4.18 30.12 2.70
CA GLU A 64 5.45 29.39 2.71
C GLU A 64 5.27 27.97 3.25
N GLU A 65 4.57 27.80 4.38
CA GLU A 65 4.26 26.47 4.92
C GLU A 65 3.43 25.62 3.95
N LYS A 66 2.51 26.23 3.20
CA LYS A 66 1.72 25.55 2.18
C LYS A 66 2.61 25.11 1.00
N MET A 67 3.54 25.96 0.57
CA MET A 67 4.50 25.63 -0.49
C MET A 67 5.44 24.51 -0.07
N LEU A 68 5.98 24.56 1.15
CA LEU A 68 6.81 23.49 1.71
C LEU A 68 6.07 22.15 1.79
N LYS A 69 4.79 22.17 2.22
CA LYS A 69 3.95 20.96 2.25
C LYS A 69 3.70 20.42 0.85
N ARG A 70 3.43 21.29 -0.13
CA ARG A 70 3.23 20.89 -1.54
C ARG A 70 4.51 20.27 -2.13
N ALA A 71 5.67 20.86 -1.87
CA ALA A 71 6.97 20.33 -2.32
C ALA A 71 7.21 18.93 -1.73
N LYS A 72 7.08 18.77 -0.40
CA LYS A 72 7.23 17.47 0.27
C LYS A 72 6.25 16.41 -0.26
N LEU A 73 4.99 16.79 -0.49
CA LEU A 73 4.00 15.87 -1.06
C LEU A 73 4.32 15.47 -2.49
N LYS A 74 4.91 16.38 -3.28
CA LYS A 74 5.35 16.10 -4.64
C LYS A 74 6.50 15.09 -4.64
N GLU A 75 7.52 15.33 -3.82
CA GLU A 75 8.67 14.42 -3.64
C GLU A 75 8.21 13.02 -3.19
N LEU A 76 7.32 12.93 -2.20
CA LEU A 76 6.78 11.65 -1.74
C LEU A 76 6.01 10.90 -2.83
N LYS A 77 5.23 11.62 -3.65
CA LYS A 77 4.49 11.02 -4.77
C LYS A 77 5.43 10.53 -5.87
N GLU A 78 6.49 11.27 -6.17
CA GLU A 78 7.51 10.87 -7.15
C GLU A 78 8.21 9.60 -6.69
N LEU A 79 8.63 9.53 -5.43
CA LEU A 79 9.22 8.31 -4.84
C LEU A 79 8.24 7.13 -4.85
N GLN A 80 6.96 7.37 -4.53
CA GLN A 80 5.93 6.33 -4.59
C GLN A 80 5.73 5.82 -6.02
N ALA A 81 5.71 6.72 -7.00
CA ALA A 81 5.57 6.38 -8.42
C ALA A 81 6.78 5.57 -8.91
N GLU A 82 7.99 5.96 -8.53
CA GLU A 82 9.23 5.24 -8.86
C GLU A 82 9.20 3.80 -8.32
N ILE A 83 8.84 3.62 -7.04
CA ILE A 83 8.74 2.29 -6.41
C ILE A 83 7.68 1.43 -7.14
N LYS A 84 6.54 2.02 -7.49
CA LYS A 84 5.47 1.31 -8.21
C LYS A 84 5.93 0.90 -9.61
N ASN A 85 6.57 1.81 -10.34
CA ASN A 85 7.06 1.57 -11.70
C ASN A 85 8.14 0.50 -11.71
N ARG A 86 9.08 0.51 -10.75
CA ARG A 86 10.11 -0.54 -10.63
C ARG A 86 9.48 -1.92 -10.41
N ARG A 87 8.53 -2.03 -9.48
CA ARG A 87 7.80 -3.30 -9.23
C ARG A 87 7.00 -3.77 -10.43
N GLN A 88 6.42 -2.85 -11.20
CA GLN A 88 5.65 -3.18 -12.39
C GLN A 88 6.58 -3.66 -13.52
N ALA A 89 7.70 -2.97 -13.75
CA ALA A 89 8.72 -3.36 -14.71
C ALA A 89 9.27 -4.76 -14.43
N GLU A 90 9.60 -5.07 -13.17
CA GLU A 90 10.06 -6.41 -12.76
C GLU A 90 9.00 -7.51 -13.05
N LYS A 91 7.71 -7.21 -12.85
CA LYS A 91 6.63 -8.16 -13.14
C LYS A 91 6.43 -8.37 -14.64
N ASP A 92 6.49 -7.28 -15.41
CA ASP A 92 6.30 -7.32 -16.85
C ASP A 92 7.48 -8.02 -17.53
N GLU A 93 8.71 -7.81 -17.04
CA GLU A 93 9.89 -8.55 -17.49
C GLU A 93 9.76 -10.05 -17.19
N LYS A 94 9.33 -10.43 -15.98
CA LYS A 94 9.08 -11.84 -15.64
C LYS A 94 7.99 -12.47 -16.51
N LYS A 95 6.93 -11.72 -16.85
CA LYS A 95 5.90 -12.19 -17.79
C LYS A 95 6.46 -12.39 -19.18
N ARG A 96 7.17 -11.40 -19.73
CA ARG A 96 7.81 -11.49 -21.05
C ARG A 96 8.78 -12.67 -21.14
N ALA A 97 9.62 -12.85 -20.12
CA ALA A 97 10.55 -13.98 -20.05
C ALA A 97 9.82 -15.33 -19.99
N ARG A 98 8.67 -15.41 -19.30
CA ARG A 98 7.83 -16.60 -19.29
C ARG A 98 7.21 -16.87 -20.66
N GLU A 99 6.60 -15.87 -21.26
CA GLU A 99 5.98 -15.95 -22.59
C GLU A 99 7.01 -16.36 -23.66
N GLU A 100 8.21 -15.79 -23.62
CA GLU A 100 9.30 -16.17 -24.52
C GLU A 100 9.75 -17.62 -24.29
N ARG A 101 9.88 -18.06 -23.02
CA ARG A 101 10.25 -19.44 -22.70
C ARG A 101 9.17 -20.43 -23.14
N GLU A 102 7.91 -20.09 -22.97
CA GLU A 102 6.76 -20.89 -23.42
C GLU A 102 6.72 -20.96 -24.94
N ARG A 103 6.93 -19.82 -25.63
CA ARG A 103 7.04 -19.77 -27.09
C ARG A 103 8.18 -20.64 -27.59
N ARG A 104 9.38 -20.51 -27.01
CA ARG A 104 10.56 -21.31 -27.37
C ARG A 104 10.34 -22.79 -27.10
N ARG A 105 9.62 -23.14 -26.03
CA ARG A 105 9.22 -24.52 -25.74
C ARG A 105 8.28 -25.05 -26.82
N ALA A 106 7.22 -24.31 -27.17
CA ALA A 106 6.28 -24.72 -28.22
C ALA A 106 6.97 -24.90 -29.58
N GLU A 107 7.90 -24.01 -29.93
CA GLU A 107 8.70 -24.13 -31.16
C GLU A 107 9.61 -25.35 -31.13
N ASN A 108 10.28 -25.62 -30.00
CA ASN A 108 11.12 -26.80 -29.84
C ASN A 108 10.31 -28.10 -29.85
N GLU A 109 9.15 -28.13 -29.18
CA GLU A 109 8.22 -29.25 -29.22
C GLU A 109 7.81 -29.56 -30.65
N LEU A 110 7.46 -28.54 -31.44
CA LEU A 110 7.09 -28.74 -32.83
C LEU A 110 8.27 -29.20 -33.70
N LYS A 111 9.46 -28.60 -33.55
CA LYS A 111 10.67 -28.97 -34.30
C LYS A 111 11.15 -30.38 -33.98
N SER A 112 11.04 -30.78 -32.71
CA SER A 112 11.46 -32.10 -32.22
C SER A 112 10.44 -33.20 -32.51
N ALA A 113 9.18 -32.84 -32.78
CA ALA A 113 8.13 -33.81 -33.04
C ALA A 113 8.35 -34.54 -34.38
N SER A 114 8.62 -35.84 -34.32
CA SER A 114 8.60 -36.73 -35.48
C SER A 114 7.16 -37.02 -35.90
N VAL A 115 6.58 -36.21 -36.79
CA VAL A 115 5.18 -36.33 -37.21
C VAL A 115 5.07 -36.92 -38.62
N GLN A 116 4.10 -37.82 -38.82
CA GLN A 116 3.72 -38.30 -40.15
C GLN A 116 2.71 -37.33 -40.80
N VAL A 117 3.08 -36.74 -41.94
CA VAL A 117 2.21 -35.81 -42.67
C VAL A 117 1.14 -36.60 -43.43
N ILE A 118 -0.13 -36.33 -43.12
CA ILE A 118 -1.29 -36.91 -43.83
C ILE A 118 -1.74 -35.92 -44.92
N SER A 119 -1.29 -36.12 -46.15
CA SER A 119 -1.64 -35.23 -47.27
C SER A 119 -3.01 -35.51 -47.89
N LYS A 120 -3.43 -36.79 -47.93
CA LYS A 120 -4.63 -37.21 -48.65
C LYS A 120 -5.87 -37.23 -47.75
N THR A 121 -6.92 -36.53 -48.17
CA THR A 121 -8.15 -36.35 -47.37
C THR A 121 -8.97 -37.62 -47.18
N HIS A 122 -8.95 -38.56 -48.13
CA HIS A 122 -9.67 -39.83 -48.00
C HIS A 122 -9.17 -40.66 -46.82
N LYS A 123 -7.87 -40.57 -46.47
CA LYS A 123 -7.29 -41.28 -45.33
C LYS A 123 -7.92 -40.85 -44.01
N LEU A 124 -8.17 -39.55 -43.84
CA LEU A 124 -8.85 -39.03 -42.66
C LEU A 124 -10.29 -39.53 -42.55
N LYS A 125 -10.99 -39.65 -43.68
CA LYS A 125 -12.38 -40.15 -43.71
C LYS A 125 -12.49 -41.64 -43.36
N THR A 126 -11.47 -42.43 -43.68
CA THR A 126 -11.42 -43.87 -43.39
C THR A 126 -10.92 -44.21 -41.99
N MET A 127 -10.29 -43.26 -41.28
CA MET A 127 -9.70 -43.50 -39.96
C MET A 127 -10.77 -43.64 -38.88
N SER A 128 -10.47 -44.46 -37.87
CA SER A 128 -11.35 -44.60 -36.71
C SER A 128 -11.41 -43.30 -35.89
N LYS A 129 -12.52 -43.10 -35.16
CA LYS A 129 -12.71 -41.95 -34.26
C LYS A 129 -11.59 -41.82 -33.22
N LYS A 130 -10.98 -42.94 -32.78
CA LYS A 130 -9.85 -42.92 -31.85
C LYS A 130 -8.57 -42.39 -32.50
N GLN A 131 -8.27 -42.81 -33.73
CA GLN A 131 -7.11 -42.31 -34.47
C GLN A 131 -7.26 -40.82 -34.79
N LEU A 132 -8.46 -40.36 -35.15
CA LEU A 132 -8.73 -38.95 -35.43
C LEU A 132 -8.51 -38.02 -34.22
N ARG A 133 -8.61 -38.52 -32.98
CA ARG A 133 -8.29 -37.72 -31.77
C ARG A 133 -6.81 -37.36 -31.67
N ASN A 134 -5.95 -38.18 -32.27
CA ASN A 134 -4.50 -37.95 -32.27
C ASN A 134 -4.05 -37.08 -33.46
N VAL A 135 -4.92 -36.94 -34.47
CA VAL A 135 -4.62 -36.11 -35.64
C VAL A 135 -4.74 -34.66 -35.25
N LYS A 136 -3.65 -33.94 -35.51
CA LYS A 136 -3.48 -32.54 -35.17
C LYS A 136 -3.52 -31.70 -36.45
N LYS A 137 -4.40 -30.68 -36.51
CA LYS A 137 -4.44 -29.71 -37.62
C LYS A 137 -3.28 -28.71 -37.49
N THR A 138 -2.48 -28.61 -38.53
CA THR A 138 -1.39 -27.64 -38.64
C THR A 138 -1.65 -26.68 -39.80
N ILE A 139 -1.29 -25.41 -39.63
CA ILE A 139 -1.32 -24.37 -40.69
C ILE A 139 0.07 -23.76 -40.77
N VAL A 140 0.50 -23.38 -41.97
CA VAL A 140 1.73 -22.60 -42.17
C VAL A 140 1.36 -21.12 -42.18
N ASN A 141 1.94 -20.35 -41.26
CA ASN A 141 1.77 -18.91 -41.23
C ASN A 141 2.47 -18.22 -42.40
N LYS A 142 2.17 -16.93 -42.63
CA LYS A 142 2.77 -16.12 -43.70
C LYS A 142 4.31 -16.11 -43.66
N GLN A 143 4.87 -16.30 -42.47
CA GLN A 143 6.30 -16.35 -42.18
C GLN A 143 6.90 -17.75 -42.34
N GLY A 144 6.14 -18.73 -42.85
CA GLY A 144 6.60 -20.11 -43.04
C GLY A 144 6.62 -20.97 -41.78
N VAL A 145 6.18 -20.43 -40.63
CA VAL A 145 6.14 -21.16 -39.35
C VAL A 145 4.90 -22.06 -39.31
N VAL A 146 5.11 -23.36 -39.06
CA VAL A 146 4.02 -24.30 -38.84
C VAL A 146 3.44 -24.05 -37.44
N GLU A 147 2.14 -23.86 -37.31
CA GLU A 147 1.46 -23.69 -36.02
C GLU A 147 0.32 -24.68 -35.88
N TYR A 148 0.08 -25.10 -34.64
CA TYR A 148 -1.06 -25.94 -34.29
C TYR A 148 -2.32 -25.08 -34.16
N VAL A 149 -3.36 -25.38 -34.94
CA VAL A 149 -4.59 -24.60 -34.94
C VAL A 149 -5.74 -25.46 -34.40
N PRO A 150 -6.54 -24.96 -33.43
CA PRO A 150 -7.70 -25.68 -32.96
C PRO A 150 -8.69 -25.92 -34.11
N VAL A 151 -9.29 -27.12 -34.12
CA VAL A 151 -10.23 -27.52 -35.18
C VAL A 151 -11.50 -26.68 -35.16
N TYR A 152 -11.91 -26.21 -33.98
CA TYR A 152 -13.08 -25.36 -33.77
C TYR A 152 -12.64 -23.99 -33.24
N PRO A 153 -13.26 -22.90 -33.73
CA PRO A 153 -13.04 -21.58 -33.15
C PRO A 153 -13.60 -21.56 -31.72
N THR A 154 -12.81 -21.05 -30.78
CA THR A 154 -13.30 -20.71 -29.44
C THR A 154 -14.20 -19.49 -29.58
N LYS A 155 -15.46 -19.60 -29.13
CA LYS A 155 -16.42 -18.50 -29.08
C LYS A 155 -15.96 -17.38 -28.15
#